data_AF-A0A2N7VMD8-F1
#
_entry.id   AF-A0A2N7VMD8-F1
#
_cell.length_a   1.000
_cell.length_b   1.000
_cell.length_c   1.000
_cell.angle_alpha   90.00
_cell.angle_beta   90.00
_cell.angle_gamma   90.00
#
_symmetry.space_group_name_H-M   'P 1'
#
loop_
_entity.id
_entity.type
_entity.pdbx_description
1 polymer ?
#
loop_
_entity_poly.entity_id
_entity_poly.type
_entity_poly.pdbx_seq_one_letter_code
_entity_poly.pdbx_strand_id
1 'polypeptide(L)'
;MTTYSNEAVLEALRRVQYRQVPWAKRPGVFEYLRGLGLMETVRQRTVAPGAGFHAPVDIAVLTEKGRAEFNRLAREERALNWSDAKTGEYAPSEAAAAIELRS
;
A
#
# COMPACT_ATOMS: atom_id res chain seq x y z
N MET A 1 -9.56 16.04 4.35
CA MET A 1 -9.10 14.71 3.91
C MET A 1 -8.08 14.93 2.82
N THR A 2 -6.88 14.37 2.94
CA THR A 2 -5.91 14.39 1.84
C THR A 2 -6.37 13.40 0.78
N THR A 3 -6.79 13.93 -0.36
CA THR A 3 -7.11 13.13 -1.53
C THR A 3 -5.83 12.83 -2.30
N TYR A 4 -5.69 11.59 -2.78
CA TYR A 4 -4.57 11.16 -3.63
C TYR A 4 -5.07 10.77 -5.02
N SER A 5 -4.20 10.84 -6.02
CA SER A 5 -4.52 10.36 -7.37
C SER A 5 -4.34 8.85 -7.49
N ASN A 6 -4.97 8.23 -8.51
CA ASN A 6 -4.78 6.81 -8.81
C ASN A 6 -3.30 6.44 -8.99
N GLU A 7 -2.52 7.30 -9.65
CA GLU A 7 -1.07 7.11 -9.83
C GLU A 7 -0.32 7.13 -8.49
N ALA A 8 -0.62 8.09 -7.62
CA ALA A 8 0.05 8.21 -6.32
C ALA A 8 -0.24 6.99 -5.42
N VAL A 9 -1.46 6.47 -5.47
CA VAL A 9 -1.86 5.27 -4.73
C VAL A 9 -1.18 4.02 -5.32
N LEU A 10 -1.16 3.85 -6.64
CA LEU A 10 -0.50 2.73 -7.29
C LEU A 10 1.01 2.69 -6.97
N GLU A 11 1.69 3.83 -7.06
CA GLU A 11 3.11 3.94 -6.73
C GLU A 11 3.39 3.67 -5.24
N ALA A 12 2.50 4.11 -4.35
CA ALA A 12 2.61 3.80 -2.94
C ALA A 12 2.45 2.29 -2.68
N LEU A 13 1.45 1.64 -3.29
CA LEU A 13 1.24 0.19 -3.18
C LEU A 13 2.44 -0.61 -3.72
N ARG A 14 3.05 -0.18 -4.84
CA ARG A 14 4.29 -0.78 -5.37
C ARG A 14 5.44 -0.73 -4.37
N ARG A 15 5.67 0.45 -3.78
CA ARG A 15 6.74 0.64 -2.78
C ARG A 15 6.55 -0.25 -1.56
N VAL A 16 5.31 -0.43 -1.12
CA VAL A 16 4.96 -1.34 -0.01
C VAL A 16 5.17 -2.80 -0.42
N GLN A 17 4.74 -3.20 -1.62
CA GLN A 17 4.94 -4.56 -2.13
C GLN A 17 6.42 -4.96 -2.18
N TYR A 18 7.28 -4.08 -2.69
CA TYR A 18 8.71 -4.32 -2.76
C TYR A 18 9.45 -4.09 -1.43
N ARG A 19 8.72 -3.74 -0.35
CA ARG A 19 9.27 -3.41 0.97
C ARG A 19 10.39 -2.35 0.89
N GLN A 20 10.28 -1.44 -0.07
CA GLN A 20 11.33 -0.45 -0.37
C GLN A 20 11.32 0.76 0.58
N VAL A 21 10.38 0.83 1.53
CA VAL A 21 10.22 2.01 2.38
C VAL A 21 10.39 1.64 3.85
N PRO A 22 11.49 2.08 4.47
CA PRO A 22 11.61 2.12 5.92
C PRO A 22 10.48 2.97 6.49
N TRP A 23 9.65 2.39 7.35
CA TRP A 23 8.46 3.07 7.88
C TRP A 23 8.79 4.39 8.59
N ALA A 24 10.02 4.58 9.09
CA ALA A 24 10.47 5.81 9.75
C ALA A 24 10.30 7.09 8.91
N LYS A 25 10.26 7.01 7.58
CA LYS A 25 10.07 8.19 6.70
C LYS A 25 8.60 8.54 6.39
N ARG A 26 7.64 7.75 6.88
CA ARG A 26 6.16 7.88 6.78
C ARG A 26 5.66 8.91 5.75
N PRO A 27 5.62 8.59 4.45
CA PRO A 27 4.89 9.39 3.48
C PRO A 27 3.41 9.47 3.87
N GLY A 28 2.77 10.64 3.80
CA GLY A 28 1.34 10.79 4.18
C GLY A 28 0.40 9.84 3.43
N VAL A 29 0.76 9.45 2.19
CA VAL A 29 0.01 8.45 1.41
C VAL A 29 -0.02 7.08 2.10
N PHE A 30 0.97 6.71 2.91
CA PHE A 30 0.96 5.44 3.64
C PHE A 30 0.00 5.44 4.82
N GLU A 31 -0.16 6.58 5.51
CA GLU A 31 -1.18 6.71 6.54
C GLU A 31 -2.58 6.62 5.93
N TYR A 32 -2.76 7.22 4.76
CA TYR A 32 -4.00 7.09 3.98
C TYR A 32 -4.28 5.63 3.59
N LEU A 33 -3.31 4.90 3.01
CA LEU A 33 -3.47 3.48 2.68
C LEU A 33 -3.75 2.62 3.91
N ARG A 34 -3.13 2.93 5.06
CA ARG A 34 -3.39 2.26 6.33
C ARG A 34 -4.80 2.55 6.85
N GLY A 35 -5.26 3.79 6.75
CA GLY A 35 -6.63 4.18 7.11
C GLY A 35 -7.69 3.48 6.26
N LEU A 36 -7.36 3.13 5.02
CA LEU A 36 -8.21 2.32 4.14
C LEU A 36 -8.10 0.80 4.35
N GLY A 37 -7.22 0.35 5.25
CA GLY A 37 -6.96 -1.08 5.47
C GLY A 37 -6.22 -1.77 4.31
N LEU A 38 -5.60 -1.02 3.40
CA LEU A 38 -4.83 -1.57 2.26
C LEU A 38 -3.42 -1.98 2.67
N MET A 39 -2.91 -1.44 3.77
CA MET A 39 -1.60 -1.82 4.28
C MET A 39 -1.57 -1.81 5.79
N GLU A 40 -0.63 -2.55 6.36
CA GLU A 40 -0.34 -2.57 7.78
C GLU A 40 1.16 -2.39 8.04
N THR A 41 1.49 -2.09 9.29
CA THR A 41 2.87 -1.97 9.75
C THR A 41 3.22 -3.22 10.55
N VAL A 42 4.22 -3.97 10.09
CA VAL A 42 4.70 -5.17 10.77
C VAL A 42 6.11 -4.94 11.29
N ARG A 43 6.34 -5.35 12.54
CA ARG A 43 7.66 -5.28 13.16
C ARG A 43 8.51 -6.46 12.71
N GLN A 44 9.48 -6.20 11.84
CA GLN A 44 10.43 -7.22 11.39
C GLN A 44 11.55 -7.39 12.43
N ARG A 45 11.61 -8.57 13.05
CA ARG A 45 12.75 -8.99 13.86
C ARG A 45 13.82 -9.55 12.92
N THR A 46 14.93 -8.83 12.79
CA THR A 46 16.09 -9.27 11.99
C THR A 46 16.74 -10.47 12.69
N VAL A 47 16.49 -11.67 12.18
CA VAL A 47 17.13 -12.91 12.65
C VAL A 47 18.23 -13.30 11.66
N ALA A 48 19.41 -12.69 11.82
CA ALA A 48 20.62 -13.16 11.12
C ALA A 48 21.39 -14.12 12.05
N PRO A 49 21.79 -15.32 11.58
CA PRO A 49 22.70 -16.18 12.31
C PRO A 49 24.14 -15.66 12.12
N GLY A 50 24.57 -14.74 12.99
CA GLY A 50 25.95 -14.29 13.03
C GLY A 50 26.11 -12.78 13.26
N ALA A 51 26.58 -12.44 14.46
CA ALA A 51 27.25 -11.19 14.83
C ALA A 51 26.61 -9.86 14.35
N GLY A 52 25.59 -9.39 15.06
CA GLY A 52 25.16 -7.99 15.00
C GLY A 52 23.75 -7.77 15.57
N PHE A 53 23.63 -6.96 16.62
CA PHE A 53 22.31 -6.48 17.05
C PHE A 53 21.79 -5.51 16.00
N HIS A 54 20.77 -5.91 15.25
CA HIS A 54 20.00 -5.02 14.40
C HIS A 54 18.72 -4.64 15.15
N ALA A 55 18.53 -3.35 15.43
CA ALA A 55 17.31 -2.87 16.05
C ALA A 55 16.08 -3.31 15.22
N PRO A 56 14.98 -3.75 15.85
CA PRO A 56 13.78 -4.14 15.11
C PRO A 56 13.29 -3.00 14.23
N VAL A 57 13.00 -3.29 12.96
CA VAL A 57 12.53 -2.29 11.99
C VAL A 57 11.06 -2.52 11.69
N ASP A 58 10.28 -1.46 11.71
CA ASP A 58 8.91 -1.48 11.23
C ASP A 58 8.89 -1.38 9.70
N ILE A 59 8.19 -2.31 9.05
CA ILE A 59 8.02 -2.34 7.60
C ILE A 59 6.55 -2.18 7.24
N ALA A 60 6.29 -1.52 6.11
CA ALA A 60 5.00 -1.52 5.49
C ALA A 60 4.78 -2.84 4.73
N VAL A 61 3.62 -3.48 4.91
CA VAL A 61 3.22 -4.65 4.13
C VAL A 61 1.79 -4.48 3.63
N LEU A 62 1.51 -5.03 2.44
CA LEU A 62 0.15 -5.03 1.89
C LEU A 62 -0.70 -6.05 2.63
N THR A 63 -1.92 -5.65 2.97
CA THR A 63 -2.98 -6.59 3.37
C THR A 63 -3.49 -7.33 2.13
N GLU A 64 -4.36 -8.32 2.32
CA GLU A 64 -5.02 -8.97 1.18
C GLU A 64 -5.88 -7.96 0.39
N LYS A 65 -6.55 -7.04 1.09
CA LYS A 65 -7.28 -5.90 0.52
C LYS A 65 -6.36 -5.04 -0.36
N GLY A 66 -5.19 -4.68 0.16
CA GLY A 66 -4.18 -3.91 -0.58
C GLY A 66 -3.62 -4.63 -1.78
N ARG A 67 -3.44 -5.95 -1.71
CA ARG A 67 -2.98 -6.77 -2.83
C ARG A 67 -4.02 -6.84 -3.95
N ALA A 68 -5.29 -7.04 -3.60
CA ALA A 68 -6.38 -7.01 -4.56
C ALA A 68 -6.47 -5.64 -5.25
N GLU A 69 -6.35 -4.57 -4.47
CA GLU A 69 -6.42 -3.21 -4.99
C GLU A 69 -5.22 -2.84 -5.86
N PHE A 70 -4.02 -3.26 -5.47
CA PHE A 70 -2.83 -3.14 -6.30
C PHE A 70 -3.03 -3.83 -7.65
N ASN A 71 -3.56 -5.06 -7.65
CA ASN A 71 -3.82 -5.78 -8.88
C ASN A 71 -4.87 -5.09 -9.76
N ARG A 72 -5.90 -4.47 -9.17
CA ARG A 72 -6.91 -3.67 -9.89
C ARG A 72 -6.25 -2.47 -10.59
N LEU A 73 -5.57 -1.62 -9.83
CA LEU A 73 -4.91 -0.43 -10.37
C LEU A 73 -3.80 -0.78 -11.37
N ALA A 74 -3.06 -1.87 -11.15
CA ALA A 74 -2.06 -2.35 -12.11
C ALA A 74 -2.71 -2.86 -13.42
N ARG A 75 -3.94 -3.38 -13.37
CA ARG A 75 -4.69 -3.73 -14.59
C ARG A 75 -5.18 -2.47 -15.30
N GLU A 76 -5.69 -1.49 -14.56
CA GLU A 76 -6.11 -0.19 -15.10
C GLU A 76 -4.95 0.58 -15.74
N GLU A 77 -3.75 0.51 -15.17
CA GLU A 77 -2.55 1.11 -15.77
C GLU A 77 -2.25 0.59 -17.19
N ARG A 78 -2.60 -0.67 -17.46
CA ARG A 78 -2.41 -1.28 -18.79
C ARG A 78 -3.53 -0.95 -19.77
N ALA A 79 -4.60 -0.29 -19.33
CA ALA A 79 -5.70 0.10 -20.18
C ALA A 79 -5.40 1.39 -20.96
N LEU A 80 -6.01 1.53 -22.14
CA LEU A 80 -5.79 2.67 -23.03
C LEU A 80 -6.21 4.01 -22.41
N ASN A 81 -7.15 4.00 -21.47
CA ASN A 81 -7.66 5.17 -20.78
C ASN A 81 -6.86 5.55 -19.52
N TRP A 82 -5.74 4.87 -19.23
CA TRP A 82 -4.95 5.16 -18.03
C TRP A 82 -4.47 6.61 -17.97
N SER A 83 -4.09 7.21 -19.11
CA SER A 83 -3.62 8.59 -19.17
C SER A 83 -4.61 9.60 -18.58
N ASP A 84 -5.90 9.34 -18.75
CA ASP A 84 -6.99 10.16 -18.20
C ASP A 84 -7.29 9.77 -16.75
N ALA A 85 -7.23 8.47 -16.43
CA ALA A 85 -7.54 7.96 -15.10
C ALA A 85 -6.46 8.26 -14.05
N LYS A 86 -5.18 8.35 -14.43
CA LYS A 86 -4.04 8.41 -13.49
C LYS A 86 -4.03 9.66 -12.60
N THR A 87 -4.53 10.78 -13.12
CA THR A 87 -4.65 12.07 -12.42
C THR A 87 -5.97 12.22 -11.67
N GLY A 88 -6.95 11.35 -11.96
CA GLY A 88 -8.22 11.32 -11.27
C GLY A 88 -8.07 11.02 -9.78
N GLU A 89 -9.00 11.55 -8.98
CA GLU A 89 -9.13 11.24 -7.56
C GLU A 89 -9.29 9.73 -7.37
N TYR A 90 -8.46 9.17 -6.49
CA TYR A 90 -8.51 7.76 -6.18
C TYR A 90 -9.80 7.43 -5.43
N ALA A 91 -10.54 6.46 -5.97
CA ALA A 91 -11.69 5.86 -5.33
C ALA A 91 -11.38 4.37 -5.07
N PRO A 92 -11.48 3.90 -3.81
CA PRO A 92 -11.30 2.49 -3.50
C PRO A 92 -12.42 1.66 -4.13
N SER A 93 -12.07 0.47 -4.63
CA SER A 93 -13.06 -0.49 -5.12
C SER A 93 -14.04 -0.87 -4.00
N GLU A 94 -15.35 -0.71 -4.23
CA GLU A 94 -16.40 -1.13 -3.27
C GLU A 94 -16.32 -2.63 -2.92
N ALA A 95 -15.74 -3.46 -3.80
CA ALA A 95 -15.51 -4.88 -3.52
C ALA A 95 -14.61 -5.11 -2.30
N ALA A 96 -13.74 -4.15 -1.99
CA ALA A 96 -12.86 -4.17 -0.82
C ALA A 96 -13.58 -3.74 0.47
N ALA A 97 -14.63 -2.92 0.38
CA ALA A 97 -15.43 -2.48 1.52
C ALA A 97 -16.38 -3.58 2.03
N ALA A 98 -16.81 -4.49 1.15
CA ALA A 98 -17.70 -5.60 1.50
C ALA A 98 -17.08 -6.66 2.43
N ILE A 99 -15.74 -6.71 2.52
CA ILE A 99 -15.03 -7.66 3.41
C ILE A 99 -15.08 -7.21 4.87
N GLU A 100 -15.13 -5.89 5.15
CA GLU A 100 -15.19 -5.35 6.51
C GLU A 100 -16.57 -5.47 7.17
N LEU A 101 -17.62 -5.79 6.42
CA LEU A 101 -18.97 -5.96 6.97
C LEU A 101 -19.28 -7.40 7.46
N ARG A 102 -18.30 -8.31 7.41
CA ARG A 102 -18.50 -9.75 7.71
C ARG A 102 -17.59 -10.34 8.80
N SER A 103 -16.82 -9.53 9.51
CA SER A 103 -15.93 -9.97 10.61
C SER A 103 -16.44 -9.57 11.98
#